data_AF-A0A1V5KHI9-F1
#
_entry.id   AF-A0A1V5KHI9-F1
#
_cell.length_a   1.000
_cell.length_b   1.000
_cell.length_c   1.000
_cell.angle_alpha   90.00
_cell.angle_beta   90.00
_cell.angle_gamma   90.00
#
_symmetry.space_group_name_H-M   'P 1'
#
loop_
_entity.id
_entity.type
_entity.pdbx_description
1 polymer ?
#
loop_
_entity_poly.entity_id
_entity_poly.type
_entity_poly.pdbx_seq_one_letter_code
_entity_poly.pdbx_strand_id
1 'polypeptide(L)' 'MARNLGHPAHGFTTASFDMISHYRPRVNVLQRPTASGGRYYELIGHHEILIPLLFAAVKEKLAGPR' A
#
# COMPACT_ATOMS: atom_id res chain seq x y z
N MET A 1 -4.82 4.91 13.78
CA MET A 1 -4.20 6.25 13.78
C MET A 1 -5.11 7.28 13.10
N ALA A 2 -5.29 7.28 11.77
CA ALA A 2 -6.09 8.32 11.08
C ALA A 2 -7.58 8.40 11.51
N ARG A 3 -8.26 7.27 11.73
CA ARG A 3 -9.67 7.26 12.20
C ARG A 3 -9.86 7.62 13.68
N ASN A 4 -8.78 7.68 14.47
CA ASN A 4 -8.88 7.97 15.91
C ASN A 4 -8.93 9.48 16.18
N LEU A 5 -8.80 10.32 15.15
CA LEU A 5 -8.75 11.77 15.24
C LEU A 5 -10.14 12.44 15.21
N GLY A 6 -11.22 11.67 15.31
CA GLY A 6 -12.60 12.20 15.37
C GLY A 6 -13.20 12.67 14.03
N HIS A 7 -12.44 12.59 12.93
CA HIS A 7 -12.91 12.95 11.59
C HIS A 7 -13.27 11.69 10.76
N PRO A 8 -14.30 11.77 9.90
CA PRO A 8 -14.66 10.68 8.99
C PRO A 8 -13.57 10.49 7.93
N ALA A 9 -12.71 9.48 8.13
CA ALA A 9 -11.69 9.08 7.16
C ALA A 9 -12.10 7.76 6.49
N HIS A 10 -12.32 7.79 5.17
CA HIS A 10 -12.79 6.67 4.35
C HIS A 10 -11.97 6.52 3.08
N GLY A 11 -12.08 5.38 2.39
CA GLY A 11 -11.45 5.18 1.09
C GLY A 11 -9.93 5.02 1.14
N PHE A 12 -9.40 4.41 2.21
CA PHE A 12 -7.96 4.20 2.35
C PHE A 12 -7.40 3.37 1.19
N THR A 13 -6.24 3.78 0.69
CA THR A 13 -5.40 2.93 -0.15
C THR A 13 -4.14 2.59 0.61
N THR A 14 -3.83 1.31 0.76
CA THR A 14 -2.71 0.84 1.57
C THR A 14 -1.85 -0.13 0.77
N ALA A 15 -0.53 -0.12 0.99
CA ALA A 15 0.37 -1.08 0.38
C ALA A 15 1.37 -1.60 1.42
N SER A 16 1.63 -2.91 1.42
CA SER A 16 2.78 -3.50 2.12
C SER A 16 3.80 -3.97 1.09
N PHE A 17 5.07 -3.83 1.44
CA PHE A 17 6.22 -4.22 0.63
C PHE A 17 7.10 -5.26 1.33
N ASP A 18 6.62 -5.90 2.41
CA ASP A 18 7.41 -6.83 3.22
C ASP A 18 8.02 -7.98 2.39
N MET A 19 9.23 -8.41 2.72
CA MET A 19 9.91 -9.53 2.03
C MET A 19 9.18 -10.87 2.18
N ILE A 20 8.34 -11.02 3.21
CA ILE A 20 7.47 -12.18 3.46
C ILE A 20 6.10 -11.71 3.96
N SER A 21 5.07 -12.57 3.87
CA SER A 21 3.77 -12.24 4.44
C SER A 21 3.77 -12.36 5.96
N HIS A 22 3.45 -11.26 6.64
CA HIS A 22 3.30 -11.21 8.09
C HIS A 22 1.85 -10.95 8.48
N TYR A 23 1.32 -11.76 9.40
CA TYR A 23 -0.05 -11.62 9.89
C TYR A 23 -0.37 -10.21 10.42
N ARG A 24 0.47 -9.62 11.27
CA ARG A 24 0.16 -8.32 11.91
C ARG A 24 0.17 -7.15 10.92
N PRO A 25 1.18 -6.98 10.04
CA PRO A 25 1.13 -6.01 8.95
C PRO A 25 -0.07 -6.23 8.03
N ARG A 26 -0.32 -7.47 7.60
CA ARG A 26 -1.46 -7.79 6.74
C ARG A 26 -2.80 -7.38 7.37
N VAL A 27 -3.01 -7.66 8.65
CA VAL A 27 -4.26 -7.28 9.34
C VAL A 27 -4.32 -5.79 9.63
N ASN A 28 -3.28 -5.21 10.22
CA ASN A 28 -3.35 -3.84 10.78
C ASN A 28 -3.10 -2.74 9.76
N VAL A 29 -2.37 -3.03 8.67
CA VAL A 29 -2.01 -2.06 7.63
C VAL A 29 -2.88 -2.26 6.39
N LEU A 30 -3.21 -3.49 6.03
CA LEU A 30 -3.99 -3.76 4.82
C LEU A 30 -5.48 -3.90 5.16
N GLN A 31 -5.84 -4.99 5.85
CA GLN A 31 -7.24 -5.38 5.98
C GLN A 31 -8.07 -4.42 6.85
N ARG A 32 -7.61 -4.08 8.07
CA ARG A 32 -8.35 -3.18 8.97
C ARG A 32 -8.54 -1.78 8.38
N PRO A 33 -7.52 -1.13 7.78
CA PRO A 33 -7.70 0.18 7.13
C PRO A 33 -8.72 0.17 6.00
N THR A 34 -8.78 -0.88 5.19
CA THR A 34 -9.67 -0.95 4.01
C THR A 34 -10.98 -1.71 4.24
N ALA A 35 -11.22 -2.23 5.45
CA ALA A 35 -12.41 -3.03 5.77
C ALA A 35 -13.74 -2.31 5.51
N SER A 36 -13.76 -0.98 5.65
CA SER A 36 -14.92 -0.12 5.39
C SER A 36 -14.93 0.48 3.97
N GLY A 37 -14.19 -0.14 3.04
CA GLY A 37 -13.96 0.35 1.68
C GLY A 37 -12.54 0.86 1.45
N GLY A 38 -12.11 0.86 0.18
CA GLY A 38 -10.75 1.18 -0.24
C GLY A 38 -10.08 0.04 -1.00
N ARG A 39 -8.76 0.12 -1.20
CA ARG A 39 -7.96 -0.92 -1.87
C ARG A 39 -6.69 -1.16 -1.10
N TYR A 40 -6.26 -2.42 -1.04
CA TYR A 40 -4.95 -2.75 -0.51
C TYR A 40 -4.13 -3.54 -1.53
N TYR A 41 -2.82 -3.41 -1.42
CA TYR A 41 -1.84 -4.12 -2.23
C TYR A 41 -0.81 -4.77 -1.31
N GLU A 42 -0.53 -6.04 -1.52
CA GLU A 42 0.53 -6.76 -0.80
C GLU A 42 1.56 -7.19 -1.83
N LEU A 43 2.73 -6.54 -1.81
CA LEU A 43 3.85 -6.86 -2.68
C LEU A 43 4.90 -7.56 -1.81
N ILE A 44 5.19 -8.82 -2.15
CA ILE A 44 6.10 -9.66 -1.38
C ILE A 44 7.37 -9.90 -2.20
N GLY A 45 8.53 -9.56 -1.65
CA GLY A 45 9.81 -9.74 -2.30
C GLY A 45 10.91 -8.83 -1.76
N HIS A 46 12.13 -8.98 -2.29
CA HIS A 46 13.27 -8.18 -1.86
C HIS A 46 13.02 -6.68 -2.16
N HIS A 47 13.18 -5.84 -1.13
CA HIS A 47 12.95 -4.39 -1.26
C HIS A 47 13.88 -3.74 -2.28
N GLU A 48 15.11 -4.26 -2.43
CA GLU A 48 16.09 -3.80 -3.42
C GLU A 48 15.60 -3.97 -4.87
N ILE A 49 14.64 -4.85 -5.10
CA ILE A 49 14.00 -5.05 -6.41
C ILE A 49 12.67 -4.29 -6.45
N LEU A 50 11.81 -4.49 -5.46
CA LEU A 50 10.45 -3.95 -5.47
C LEU A 50 10.40 -2.41 -5.44
N ILE A 51 11.25 -1.76 -4.64
CA ILE A 51 11.21 -0.30 -4.52
C ILE A 51 11.72 0.39 -5.79
N PRO A 52 12.85 -0.02 -6.41
CA PRO A 52 13.25 0.53 -7.71
C PRO A 52 12.25 0.27 -8.83
N LEU A 53 11.61 -0.90 -8.86
CA LEU A 53 10.56 -1.20 -9.85
C LEU A 53 9.33 -0.31 -9.67
N LEU A 54 8.87 -0.12 -8.44
CA LEU A 54 7.78 0.82 -8.15
C LEU A 54 8.14 2.23 -8.62
N PHE A 55 9.35 2.69 -8.29
CA PHE A 55 9.82 4.00 -8.72
C PHE A 55 9.83 4.13 -10.26
N ALA A 56 10.37 3.14 -10.96
CA ALA A 56 10.41 3.13 -12.43
C ALA A 56 8.99 3.16 -13.03
N ALA A 57 8.06 2.34 -12.51
CA ALA A 57 6.69 2.29 -12.97
C ALA A 57 5.94 3.62 -12.75
N VAL A 58 6.14 4.25 -11.58
CA VAL A 58 5.57 5.58 -11.30
C VAL A 58 6.17 6.64 -12.23
N LYS A 59 7.49 6.62 -12.42
CA LYS A 59 8.18 7.54 -13.32
C LYS A 59 7.67 7.42 -14.76
N GLU A 60 7.53 6.20 -15.28
CA GLU A 60 6.99 5.93 -16.60
C GLU A 60 5.54 6.44 -16.71
N LYS A 61 4.70 6.15 -15.70
CA LYS A 61 3.31 6.60 -15.69
C LYS A 61 3.17 8.12 -15.70
N LEU A 62 4.06 8.84 -15.00
CA LEU A 62 4.06 10.30 -14.92
C LEU A 62 4.66 10.97 -16.17
N ALA A 63 5.57 10.30 -16.88
CA ALA A 63 6.17 10.82 -18.11
C ALA A 63 5.17 10.91 -19.28
N GLY A 64 3.99 10.29 -19.16
CA GLY A 64 2.97 10.22 -20.21
C GLY A 64 3.29 9.15 -21.26
N PRO A 65 2.31 8.79 -22.12
CA PRO A 65 2.59 7.91 -23.25
C PRO A 65 3.66 8.56 -24.15
N ARG A 66 4.61 7.75 -24.62
CA ARG A 66 5.50 8.14 -25.73
C ARG A 66 4.70 8.45 -26.97
#